data_AF-A0AAD9N0U0-F1
#
_entry.id   AF-A0AAD9N0U0-F1
#
_cell.length_a   1.000
_cell.length_b   1.000
_cell.length_c   1.000
_cell.angle_alpha   90.00
_cell.angle_beta   90.00
_cell.angle_gamma   90.00
#
_symmetry.space_group_name_H-M   'P 1'
#
loop_
_entity.id
_entity.type
_entity.pdbx_description
1 polymer ?
#
loop_
_entity_poly.entity_id
_entity_poly.type
_entity_poly.pdbx_seq_one_letter_code
_entity_poly.pdbx_strand_id
1 'polypeptide(L)'
;MFIKEGLIWMLIVVLTSDPVYGEFSMVQMLKCIKSRLDLNNEEEKCPFLKIKMIHSNWKQINCENCQYYFQCISNYEAVYGCQNSETNKIATTIISDCSVWAGSSPITDQGRAAESLGRNGGNCAAKYLCDSNCNYNPQDNTCTSSNCYVDV
;
A
#
# COMPACT_ATOMS: atom_id res chain seq x y z
N MET A 1 -33.14 -49.81 8.43
CA MET A 1 -33.77 -48.55 7.95
C MET A 1 -34.10 -47.75 9.20
N PHE A 2 -33.42 -46.67 9.61
CA PHE A 2 -32.69 -45.62 8.91
C PHE A 2 -31.38 -45.25 9.63
N ILE A 3 -30.43 -44.76 8.84
CA ILE A 3 -29.15 -44.18 9.22
C ILE A 3 -29.42 -42.85 9.95
N LYS A 4 -28.85 -42.63 11.14
CA LYS A 4 -28.80 -41.30 11.78
C LYS A 4 -27.44 -40.68 11.48
N GLU A 5 -27.38 -39.90 10.41
CA GLU A 5 -26.27 -38.99 10.13
C GLU A 5 -26.36 -37.80 11.08
N GLY A 6 -25.39 -37.71 12.00
CA GLY A 6 -25.16 -36.53 12.81
C GLY A 6 -24.23 -35.59 12.07
N LEU A 7 -24.79 -34.52 11.52
CA LEU A 7 -24.10 -33.41 10.86
C LEU A 7 -22.97 -32.86 11.75
N ILE A 8 -21.73 -33.10 11.33
CA ILE A 8 -20.54 -32.41 11.79
C ILE A 8 -20.61 -31.00 11.20
N TRP A 9 -20.92 -30.01 12.03
CA TRP A 9 -20.69 -28.61 11.71
C TRP A 9 -19.17 -28.38 11.65
N MET A 10 -18.57 -28.54 10.47
CA MET A 10 -17.25 -27.97 10.20
C MET A 10 -17.42 -26.45 10.18
N LEU A 11 -17.06 -25.82 11.30
CA LEU A 11 -16.61 -24.43 11.31
C LEU A 11 -15.40 -24.33 10.37
N ILE A 12 -15.65 -23.91 9.14
CA ILE A 12 -14.60 -23.39 8.27
C ILE A 12 -14.20 -22.05 8.89
N VAL A 13 -13.24 -22.10 9.81
CA VAL A 13 -12.44 -20.93 10.16
C VAL A 13 -11.66 -20.59 8.90
N VAL A 14 -12.17 -19.64 8.12
CA VAL A 14 -11.40 -18.96 7.10
C VAL A 14 -10.30 -18.22 7.87
N LEU A 15 -9.14 -18.86 7.99
CA LEU A 15 -7.90 -18.18 8.36
C LEU A 15 -7.66 -17.16 7.24
N THR A 16 -8.13 -15.93 7.44
CA THR A 16 -7.51 -14.79 6.78
C THR A 16 -6.09 -14.77 7.32
N SER A 17 -5.17 -15.40 6.59
CA SER A 17 -3.75 -15.32 6.92
C SER A 17 -3.41 -13.84 6.84
N ASP A 18 -3.28 -13.19 7.99
CA ASP A 18 -2.71 -11.86 8.08
C ASP A 18 -1.43 -11.88 7.25
N PRO A 19 -1.22 -10.90 6.36
CA PRO A 19 -0.02 -10.89 5.55
C PRO A 19 1.19 -10.94 6.49
N VAL A 20 2.06 -11.92 6.28
CA VAL A 20 3.26 -12.12 7.10
C VAL A 20 4.18 -10.92 6.91
N TYR A 21 4.11 -9.96 7.82
CA TYR A 21 5.09 -8.87 7.92
C TYR A 21 6.37 -9.46 8.52
N GLY A 22 7.44 -9.54 7.75
CA GLY A 22 8.78 -9.61 8.34
C GLY A 22 9.04 -8.35 9.18
N GLU A 23 9.92 -8.43 10.18
CA GLU A 23 10.29 -7.26 10.98
C GLU A 23 10.82 -6.14 10.06
N PHE A 24 10.04 -5.06 9.90
CA PHE A 24 10.39 -3.99 8.98
C PHE A 24 11.73 -3.36 9.37
N SER A 25 12.68 -3.36 8.44
CA SER A 25 13.98 -2.71 8.63
C SER A 25 14.20 -1.58 7.63
N MET A 26 14.08 -0.33 8.12
CA MET A 26 14.41 0.86 7.33
C MET A 26 15.88 0.83 6.85
N VAL A 27 16.78 0.24 7.65
CA VAL A 27 18.19 0.06 7.31
C VAL A 27 18.34 -0.85 6.09
N GLN A 28 17.63 -1.98 6.09
CA GLN A 28 17.61 -2.91 4.95
C GLN A 28 17.00 -2.23 3.72
N MET A 29 15.85 -1.58 3.86
CA MET A 29 15.21 -0.85 2.75
C MET A 29 16.17 0.17 2.11
N LEU A 30 16.84 1.00 2.92
CA LEU A 30 17.83 1.96 2.44
C LEU A 30 19.03 1.30 1.76
N LYS A 31 19.50 0.16 2.28
CA LYS A 31 20.59 -0.60 1.67
C LYS A 31 20.20 -1.11 0.28
N CYS A 32 19.00 -1.67 0.13
CA CYS A 32 18.47 -2.12 -1.15
C CYS A 32 18.37 -0.97 -2.15
N ILE A 33 17.79 0.17 -1.73
CA ILE A 33 17.62 1.34 -2.58
C ILE A 33 18.97 1.90 -3.05
N LYS A 34 19.92 2.11 -2.12
CA LYS A 34 21.25 2.65 -2.45
C LYS A 34 22.09 1.73 -3.33
N SER A 35 21.79 0.43 -3.37
CA SER A 35 22.45 -0.50 -4.30
C SER A 35 21.90 -0.45 -5.73
N ARG A 36 20.75 0.21 -5.96
CA ARG A 36 20.03 0.20 -7.24
C ARG A 36 19.72 1.59 -7.80
N LEU A 37 19.77 2.64 -6.96
CA LEU A 37 19.54 4.04 -7.31
C LEU A 37 20.67 4.92 -6.78
N ASP A 38 20.99 5.98 -7.52
CA ASP A 38 21.83 7.09 -7.07
C ASP A 38 20.96 8.17 -6.41
N LEU A 39 20.87 8.11 -5.08
CA LEU A 39 20.12 9.11 -4.31
C LEU A 39 20.77 10.51 -4.28
N ASN A 40 21.91 10.72 -4.95
CA ASN A 40 22.44 12.05 -5.22
C ASN A 40 21.86 12.66 -6.52
N ASN A 41 21.29 11.83 -7.40
CA ASN A 41 20.51 12.28 -8.53
C ASN A 41 19.13 12.75 -8.03
N GLU A 42 18.82 14.04 -8.25
CA GLU A 42 17.56 14.64 -7.79
C GLU A 42 16.32 14.00 -8.43
N GLU A 43 16.44 13.45 -9.66
CA GLU A 43 15.35 12.73 -10.32
C GLU A 43 15.04 11.41 -9.61
N GLU A 44 16.03 10.60 -9.27
CA GLU A 44 15.81 9.32 -8.57
C GLU A 44 15.50 9.50 -7.07
N LYS A 45 15.94 10.61 -6.48
CA LYS A 45 15.70 10.97 -5.09
C LYS A 45 14.27 11.43 -4.84
N CYS A 46 13.63 12.12 -5.79
CA CYS A 46 12.26 12.62 -5.61
C CYS A 46 11.25 11.50 -5.29
N PRO A 47 11.17 10.38 -6.07
CA PRO A 47 10.31 9.24 -5.77
C PRO A 47 10.48 8.70 -4.36
N PHE A 48 11.74 8.54 -3.94
CA PHE A 48 12.07 8.04 -2.61
C PHE A 48 11.54 8.95 -1.50
N LEU A 49 11.70 10.27 -1.64
CA LEU A 49 11.21 11.23 -0.66
C LEU A 49 9.67 11.24 -0.60
N LYS A 50 8.98 11.16 -1.74
CA LYS A 50 7.51 11.09 -1.81
C LYS A 50 6.97 9.85 -1.11
N ILE A 51 7.50 8.67 -1.44
CA ILE A 51 7.09 7.40 -0.81
C ILE A 51 7.34 7.44 0.70
N LYS A 52 8.54 7.87 1.12
CA LYS A 52 8.91 7.97 2.54
C LYS A 52 7.95 8.88 3.30
N MET A 53 7.66 10.06 2.77
CA MET A 53 6.75 11.03 3.39
C MET A 53 5.35 10.44 3.58
N ILE A 54 4.78 9.86 2.52
CA ILE A 54 3.42 9.29 2.57
C ILE A 54 3.36 8.10 3.51
N HIS A 55 4.36 7.22 3.50
CA HIS A 55 4.43 6.08 4.41
C HIS A 55 4.56 6.51 5.87
N SER A 56 5.36 7.56 6.15
CA SER A 56 5.44 8.15 7.50
C SER A 56 4.11 8.74 7.94
N ASN A 57 3.41 9.48 7.08
CA ASN A 57 2.10 10.06 7.40
C ASN A 57 1.06 8.97 7.66
N TRP A 58 1.00 7.93 6.82
CA TRP A 58 0.08 6.80 7.00
C TRP A 58 0.25 6.14 8.37
N LYS A 59 1.50 5.85 8.76
CA LYS A 59 1.81 5.26 10.07
C LYS A 59 1.34 6.14 11.24
N GLN A 60 1.36 7.45 11.08
CA GLN A 60 0.88 8.38 12.12
C GLN A 60 -0.65 8.43 12.19
N ILE A 61 -1.34 8.36 11.05
CA ILE A 61 -2.80 8.42 10.99
C ILE A 61 -3.44 7.15 11.57
N ASN A 62 -2.75 6.00 11.45
CA ASN A 62 -3.22 4.69 11.95
C ASN A 62 -4.64 4.36 11.46
N CYS A 63 -4.89 4.53 10.15
CA CYS A 63 -6.19 4.24 9.54
C CYS A 63 -6.27 2.79 9.07
N GLU A 64 -7.21 2.04 9.63
CA GLU A 64 -7.45 0.64 9.30
C GLU A 64 -7.89 0.46 7.84
N ASN A 65 -7.53 -0.67 7.24
CA ASN A 65 -7.87 -1.08 5.87
C ASN A 65 -7.44 -0.12 4.74
N CYS A 66 -6.63 0.89 5.04
CA CYS A 66 -6.19 1.89 4.07
C CYS A 66 -4.84 1.60 3.41
N GLN A 67 -4.20 0.46 3.70
CA GLN A 67 -2.86 0.15 3.20
C GLN A 67 -2.76 0.24 1.67
N TYR A 68 -3.78 -0.22 0.94
CA TYR A 68 -3.78 -0.22 -0.52
C TYR A 68 -3.98 1.18 -1.10
N TYR A 69 -4.78 2.03 -0.44
CA TYR A 69 -4.87 3.44 -0.81
C TYR A 69 -3.50 4.12 -0.68
N PHE A 70 -2.80 3.93 0.44
CA PHE A 70 -1.49 4.55 0.68
C PHE A 70 -0.39 3.98 -0.23
N GLN A 71 -0.43 2.70 -0.58
CA GLN A 71 0.45 2.11 -1.60
C GLN A 71 0.20 2.71 -2.99
N CYS A 72 -1.07 2.90 -3.36
CA CYS A 72 -1.43 3.50 -4.63
C CYS A 72 -1.00 4.98 -4.70
N ILE A 73 -1.40 5.81 -3.72
CA ILE A 73 -1.12 7.25 -3.78
C ILE A 73 0.38 7.55 -3.64
N SER A 74 1.13 6.75 -2.89
CA SER A 74 2.59 6.90 -2.81
C SER A 74 3.28 6.65 -4.14
N ASN A 75 2.84 5.62 -4.89
CA ASN A 75 3.36 5.32 -6.22
C ASN A 75 2.92 6.38 -7.26
N TYR A 76 1.70 6.90 -7.14
CA TYR A 76 1.23 8.01 -7.97
C TYR A 76 2.09 9.27 -7.75
N GLU A 77 2.24 9.70 -6.50
CA GLU A 77 3.02 10.89 -6.15
C GLU A 77 4.51 10.75 -6.46
N ALA A 78 5.05 9.53 -6.37
CA ALA A 78 6.43 9.25 -6.73
C ALA A 78 6.70 9.35 -8.24
N VAL A 79 5.68 9.17 -9.08
CA VAL A 79 5.80 9.32 -10.54
C VAL A 79 5.34 10.72 -10.96
N TYR A 80 4.07 11.03 -10.72
CA TYR A 80 3.41 12.25 -11.21
C TYR A 80 3.77 13.50 -10.40
N GLY A 81 4.06 13.34 -9.11
CA GLY A 81 4.62 14.42 -8.28
C GLY A 81 6.11 14.67 -8.54
N CYS A 82 6.77 13.81 -9.33
CA CYS A 82 8.18 13.89 -9.69
C CYS A 82 8.40 13.99 -11.21
N GLN A 83 7.59 14.77 -11.93
CA GLN A 83 7.74 15.04 -13.38
C GLN A 83 7.34 13.92 -14.35
N ASN A 84 6.84 12.77 -13.88
CA ASN A 84 6.31 11.67 -14.71
C ASN A 84 7.27 11.21 -15.82
N SER A 85 8.53 10.97 -15.47
CA SER A 85 9.52 10.40 -16.39
C SER A 85 9.61 8.87 -16.26
N GLU A 86 10.21 8.23 -17.26
CA GLU A 86 10.49 6.79 -17.20
C GLU A 86 11.46 6.45 -16.06
N THR A 87 12.46 7.30 -15.82
CA THR A 87 13.37 7.20 -14.67
C THR A 87 12.59 7.12 -13.35
N ASN A 88 11.60 8.01 -13.17
CA ASN A 88 10.77 8.01 -11.95
C ASN A 88 9.91 6.76 -11.81
N LYS A 89 9.39 6.21 -12.92
CA LYS A 89 8.64 4.94 -12.89
C LYS A 89 9.53 3.75 -12.50
N ILE A 90 10.74 3.70 -13.05
CA ILE A 90 11.75 2.69 -12.72
C ILE A 90 12.16 2.82 -11.24
N ALA A 91 12.52 4.02 -10.80
CA ALA A 91 12.89 4.29 -9.41
C ALA A 91 11.76 3.91 -8.44
N THR A 92 10.52 4.31 -8.74
CA THR A 92 9.34 3.96 -7.94
C THR A 92 9.15 2.45 -7.83
N THR A 93 9.31 1.71 -8.93
CA THR A 93 9.24 0.25 -8.94
C THR A 93 10.32 -0.38 -8.06
N ILE A 94 11.56 0.10 -8.17
CA ILE A 94 12.69 -0.36 -7.35
C ILE A 94 12.43 -0.11 -5.86
N ILE A 95 11.88 1.06 -5.50
CA ILE A 95 11.58 1.40 -4.11
C ILE A 95 10.47 0.50 -3.55
N SER A 96 9.42 0.20 -4.33
CA SER A 96 8.37 -0.75 -3.97
C SER A 96 8.93 -2.17 -3.76
N ASP A 97 9.79 -2.66 -4.66
CA ASP A 97 10.44 -3.96 -4.50
C ASP A 97 11.31 -4.03 -3.24
N CYS A 98 12.08 -2.96 -2.97
CA CYS A 98 12.90 -2.87 -1.76
C CYS A 98 12.06 -2.77 -0.49
N SER A 99 10.87 -2.18 -0.55
CA SER A 99 9.91 -2.09 0.55
C SER A 99 9.37 -3.47 0.93
N VAL A 100 8.99 -4.25 -0.08
CA VAL A 100 8.63 -5.66 0.06
C VAL A 100 9.77 -6.48 0.68
N TRP A 101 10.98 -6.37 0.12
CA TRP A 101 12.14 -7.12 0.59
C TRP A 101 12.48 -6.83 2.06
N ALA A 102 12.33 -5.57 2.47
CA ALA A 102 12.60 -5.12 3.83
C ALA A 102 11.44 -5.34 4.82
N GLY A 103 10.36 -6.02 4.41
CA GLY A 103 9.19 -6.30 5.25
C GLY A 103 8.28 -5.10 5.53
N SER A 104 8.42 -4.00 4.79
CA SER A 104 7.63 -2.76 4.99
C SER A 104 6.27 -2.78 4.31
N SER A 105 6.10 -3.69 3.34
CA SER A 105 4.87 -3.87 2.58
C SER A 105 4.62 -5.35 2.35
N PRO A 106 3.35 -5.80 2.45
CA PRO A 106 3.01 -7.19 2.25
C PRO A 106 3.12 -7.57 0.76
N ILE A 107 3.60 -8.78 0.48
CA ILE A 107 3.62 -9.34 -0.88
C ILE A 107 2.23 -9.89 -1.23
N THR A 108 1.24 -9.02 -1.30
CA THR A 108 -0.10 -9.40 -1.78
C THR A 108 -0.30 -8.94 -3.21
N ASP A 109 -1.04 -9.74 -3.99
CA ASP A 109 -1.42 -9.37 -5.36
C ASP A 109 -2.20 -8.04 -5.37
N GLN A 110 -3.03 -7.82 -4.34
CA GLN A 110 -3.76 -6.56 -4.14
C GLN A 110 -2.81 -5.38 -3.91
N GLY A 111 -1.77 -5.55 -3.10
CA GLY A 111 -0.77 -4.50 -2.88
C GLY A 111 -0.02 -4.15 -4.16
N ARG A 112 0.47 -5.15 -4.90
CA ARG A 112 1.12 -4.91 -6.19
C ARG A 112 0.19 -4.28 -7.23
N ALA A 113 -1.09 -4.66 -7.24
CA ALA A 113 -2.09 -4.04 -8.09
C ALA A 113 -2.31 -2.56 -7.71
N ALA A 114 -2.33 -2.24 -6.42
CA ALA A 114 -2.49 -0.86 -5.94
C ALA A 114 -1.31 0.02 -6.33
N GLU A 115 -0.08 -0.46 -6.10
CA GLU A 115 1.13 0.24 -6.51
C GLU A 115 1.17 0.45 -8.02
N SER A 116 0.81 -0.59 -8.80
CA SER A 116 0.76 -0.50 -10.27
C SER A 116 -0.29 0.50 -10.75
N LEU A 117 -1.47 0.53 -10.13
CA LEU A 117 -2.51 1.51 -10.45
C LEU A 117 -1.98 2.93 -10.26
N GLY A 118 -1.33 3.19 -9.12
CA GLY A 118 -0.72 4.48 -8.81
C GLY A 118 0.36 4.90 -9.80
N ARG A 119 1.34 4.01 -10.07
CA ARG A 119 2.44 4.28 -11.03
C ARG A 119 1.92 4.62 -12.43
N ASN A 120 0.78 4.04 -12.82
CA ASN A 120 0.17 4.25 -14.13
C ASN A 120 -0.86 5.38 -14.16
N GLY A 121 -0.99 6.17 -13.08
CA GLY A 121 -1.85 7.36 -13.05
C GLY A 121 -3.32 7.07 -12.77
N GLY A 122 -3.64 5.89 -12.25
CA GLY A 122 -5.01 5.51 -11.93
C GLY A 122 -5.57 6.26 -10.71
N ASN A 123 -6.90 6.27 -10.59
CA ASN A 123 -7.60 6.94 -9.50
C ASN A 123 -7.59 6.08 -8.22
N CYS A 124 -6.63 6.35 -7.33
CA CYS A 124 -6.48 5.64 -6.05
C CYS A 124 -7.68 5.81 -5.12
N ALA A 125 -8.25 7.03 -5.06
CA ALA A 125 -9.34 7.35 -4.17
C ALA A 125 -10.60 6.55 -4.52
N ALA A 126 -10.97 6.57 -5.81
CA ALA A 126 -12.11 5.83 -6.32
C ALA A 126 -11.96 4.31 -6.16
N LYS A 127 -10.73 3.79 -6.13
CA LYS A 127 -10.49 2.34 -6.05
C LYS A 127 -10.41 1.80 -4.62
N TYR A 128 -9.79 2.55 -3.70
CA TYR A 128 -9.32 2.01 -2.43
C TYR A 128 -9.83 2.75 -1.19
N LEU A 129 -10.70 3.76 -1.31
CA LEU A 129 -11.35 4.38 -0.15
C LEU A 129 -12.58 3.57 0.27
N CYS A 130 -13.75 4.20 0.33
CA CYS A 130 -14.94 3.66 1.00
C CYS A 130 -15.38 2.28 0.51
N ASP A 131 -15.24 1.99 -0.79
CA ASP A 131 -15.55 0.66 -1.37
C ASP A 131 -14.67 -0.47 -0.81
N SER A 132 -13.52 -0.14 -0.21
CA SER A 132 -12.59 -1.06 0.45
C SER A 132 -12.59 -0.93 1.98
N ASN A 133 -13.61 -0.30 2.58
CA ASN A 133 -13.69 0.02 4.01
C ASN A 133 -12.52 0.87 4.54
N CYS A 134 -11.85 1.62 3.66
CA CYS A 134 -10.85 2.61 4.07
C CYS A 134 -11.52 3.96 4.29
N ASN A 135 -11.61 4.35 5.56
CA ASN A 135 -12.27 5.58 6.01
C ASN A 135 -11.36 6.83 5.98
N TYR A 136 -10.24 6.76 5.26
CA TYR A 136 -9.33 7.89 5.16
C TYR A 136 -9.90 8.98 4.25
N ASN A 137 -9.89 10.22 4.71
CA ASN A 137 -10.20 11.38 3.88
C ASN A 137 -8.89 12.11 3.49
N PRO A 138 -8.52 12.10 2.20
CA PRO A 138 -7.30 12.77 1.75
C PRO A 138 -7.36 14.30 1.77
N GLN A 139 -8.55 14.91 1.87
CA GLN A 139 -8.69 16.37 1.86
C GLN A 139 -8.26 17.01 3.18
N ASP A 140 -8.53 16.36 4.31
CA ASP A 140 -8.28 16.89 5.65
C ASP A 140 -7.41 15.98 6.53
N ASN A 141 -6.96 14.84 5.98
CA ASN A 141 -6.15 13.83 6.66
C ASN A 141 -6.84 13.18 7.87
N THR A 142 -8.16 13.04 7.84
CA THR A 142 -8.91 12.36 8.91
C THR A 142 -9.14 10.89 8.61
N CYS A 143 -9.38 10.09 9.65
CA CYS A 143 -9.80 8.69 9.55
C CYS A 143 -10.96 8.45 10.52
N THR A 144 -12.18 8.72 10.06
CA THR A 144 -13.41 8.55 10.85
C THR A 144 -14.46 7.86 10.02
N SER A 145 -15.35 7.09 10.64
CA SER A 145 -16.43 6.38 9.93
C SER A 145 -17.33 7.30 9.11
N SER A 146 -17.46 8.58 9.50
CA SER A 146 -18.20 9.61 8.76
C SER A 146 -17.61 9.91 7.38
N ASN A 147 -16.34 9.59 7.12
CA ASN A 147 -15.70 9.87 5.83
C ASN A 147 -16.24 8.99 4.69
N CYS A 148 -16.88 7.88 5.04
CA CYS A 148 -17.51 6.95 4.10
C CYS A 148 -19.02 6.83 4.27
N TYR A 149 -19.63 7.74 5.02
CA TYR A 149 -21.08 7.88 5.01
C TYR A 149 -21.52 8.41 3.65
N VAL A 150 -22.02 7.49 2.82
CA VAL A 150 -22.99 7.82 1.79
C VAL A 150 -24.32 8.04 2.53
N ASP A 151 -24.85 9.26 2.47
CA ASP A 151 -26.24 9.52 2.87
C ASP A 151 -27.14 8.50 2.16
N VAL A 152 -27.78 7.63 2.93
CA VAL A 152 -28.76 6.63 2.45
C VAL A 152 -30.15 7.24 2.46
#